data_AF-A0A920JXL0-F1
#
_entry.id   AF-A0A920JXL0-F1
#
_cell.length_a   1.000
_cell.length_b   1.000
_cell.length_c   1.000
_cell.angle_alpha   90.00
_cell.angle_beta   90.00
_cell.angle_gamma   90.00
#
_symmetry.space_group_name_H-M   'P 1'
#
loop_
_entity.id
_entity.type
_entity.pdbx_description
1 polymer ?
#
loop_
_entity_poly.entity_id
_entity_poly.type
_entity_poly.pdbx_seq_one_letter_code
_entity_poly.pdbx_strand_id
1 'polypeptide(L)'
;MNKSSFKVVILCVLFGFTILLRGETLTEITRIQYVETSLAKSEKFLFENGKITFFKDGSLKGRAELTKKQKIAFSKIVKLINMDHLSTLAIPSKKFMFDGSAFGELKIVSAKKISSTPLFDVDNPPEEILELVRYLKNLAKGELT
;
A
#
# COMPACT_ATOMS: atom_id res chain seq x y z
N MET A 1 -51.89 -0.94 -48.75
CA MET A 1 -52.79 -1.43 -47.68
C MET A 1 -52.44 -2.88 -47.40
N ASN A 2 -52.43 -3.29 -46.12
CA ASN A 2 -51.92 -4.54 -45.52
C ASN A 2 -50.38 -4.67 -45.47
N LYS A 3 -49.72 -4.38 -44.35
CA LYS A 3 -49.72 -4.97 -42.98
C LYS A 3 -48.93 -6.28 -42.86
N SER A 4 -47.83 -6.16 -42.11
CA SER A 4 -47.32 -7.10 -41.09
C SER A 4 -46.91 -8.49 -41.61
N SER A 5 -45.66 -8.93 -41.45
CA SER A 5 -45.16 -9.32 -40.13
C SER A 5 -43.64 -9.47 -40.15
N PHE A 6 -42.90 -8.52 -39.56
CA PHE A 6 -41.48 -8.69 -39.27
C PHE A 6 -41.37 -9.10 -37.80
N LYS A 7 -41.19 -10.40 -37.55
CA LYS A 7 -40.93 -10.94 -36.20
C LYS A 7 -39.51 -10.53 -35.78
N VAL A 8 -39.38 -9.36 -35.16
CA VAL A 8 -38.16 -9.02 -34.39
C VAL A 8 -38.20 -9.87 -33.14
N VAL A 9 -37.44 -10.97 -33.16
CA VAL A 9 -37.15 -11.78 -31.99
C VAL A 9 -36.44 -10.89 -30.99
N ILE A 10 -37.12 -10.59 -29.88
CA ILE A 10 -36.54 -10.00 -28.68
C ILE A 10 -35.44 -10.94 -28.17
N LEU A 11 -34.20 -10.65 -28.55
CA LEU A 11 -32.97 -11.18 -27.96
C LEU A 11 -32.35 -10.07 -27.08
N CYS A 12 -33.12 -9.53 -26.13
CA CYS A 12 -32.65 -8.52 -25.19
C CYS A 12 -32.61 -9.00 -23.73
N VAL A 13 -32.86 -10.28 -23.46
CA VAL A 13 -32.82 -10.80 -22.07
C VAL A 13 -31.51 -11.54 -21.73
N LEU A 14 -30.58 -11.68 -22.67
CA LEU A 14 -29.22 -12.16 -22.38
C LEU A 14 -28.19 -11.03 -22.20
N PHE A 15 -28.61 -9.77 -22.30
CA PHE A 15 -27.78 -8.62 -21.93
C PHE A 15 -28.05 -8.12 -20.50
N GLY A 16 -28.96 -8.78 -19.76
CA GLY A 16 -29.46 -8.33 -18.46
C GLY A 16 -28.83 -9.01 -17.24
N PHE A 17 -27.88 -9.94 -17.39
CA PHE A 17 -27.29 -10.63 -16.23
C PHE A 17 -25.84 -11.10 -16.44
N THR A 18 -24.99 -10.23 -17.00
CA THR A 18 -23.53 -10.39 -16.82
C THR A 18 -22.87 -9.21 -16.09
N ILE A 19 -23.66 -8.25 -15.60
CA ILE A 19 -23.21 -7.37 -14.50
C ILE A 19 -23.57 -8.05 -13.19
N LEU A 20 -22.96 -9.20 -12.88
CA LEU A 20 -22.86 -9.63 -11.48
C LEU A 20 -21.83 -10.74 -11.22
N LEU A 21 -20.67 -10.72 -11.88
CA LEU A 21 -19.49 -11.41 -11.37
C LEU A 21 -18.26 -10.55 -11.64
N ARG A 22 -18.27 -9.30 -11.16
CA ARG A 22 -17.00 -8.61 -10.92
C ARG A 22 -16.39 -9.28 -9.70
N GLY A 23 -15.72 -10.41 -9.94
CA GLY A 23 -14.94 -11.11 -8.93
C GLY A 23 -14.10 -10.08 -8.18
N GLU A 24 -14.19 -10.07 -6.86
CA GLU A 24 -13.42 -9.16 -6.04
C GLU A 24 -11.93 -9.44 -6.26
N THR A 25 -11.29 -8.61 -7.10
CA THR A 25 -9.84 -8.68 -7.30
C THR A 25 -9.12 -8.22 -6.02
N LEU A 26 -8.83 -9.18 -5.14
CA LEU A 26 -7.85 -9.11 -4.06
C LEU A 26 -6.48 -9.48 -4.69
N THR A 27 -5.37 -8.74 -4.66
CA THR A 27 -4.93 -7.49 -4.03
C THR A 27 -3.74 -6.98 -4.86
N GLU A 28 -3.92 -6.02 -5.76
CA GLU A 28 -2.82 -5.41 -6.53
C GLU A 28 -2.22 -4.25 -5.74
N ILE A 29 -1.51 -4.52 -4.64
CA ILE A 29 -0.69 -3.49 -4.02
C ILE A 29 0.50 -3.25 -4.95
N THR A 30 0.48 -2.11 -5.63
CA THR A 30 1.48 -1.74 -6.63
C THR A 30 2.67 -1.05 -5.98
N ARG A 31 2.42 -0.30 -4.89
CA ARG A 31 3.43 0.51 -4.24
C ARG A 31 3.17 0.64 -2.74
N ILE A 32 4.23 0.52 -1.95
CA ILE A 32 4.25 0.86 -0.53
C ILE A 32 5.36 1.87 -0.29
N GLN A 33 5.02 2.97 0.36
CA GLN A 33 5.97 4.01 0.75
C GLN A 33 5.92 4.20 2.25
N TYR A 34 7.07 4.11 2.90
CA TYR A 34 7.25 4.48 4.29
C TYR A 34 8.24 5.64 4.38
N VAL A 35 7.89 6.68 5.11
CA VAL A 35 8.72 7.88 5.31
C VAL A 35 8.91 8.12 6.80
N GLU A 36 10.14 8.41 7.19
CA GLU A 36 10.50 8.93 8.51
C GLU A 36 11.07 10.35 8.32
N THR A 37 10.56 11.33 9.07
CA THR A 37 11.02 12.72 8.98
C THR A 37 11.22 13.30 10.37
N SER A 38 12.32 14.02 10.53
CA SER A 38 12.66 14.81 11.70
C SER A 38 13.09 16.22 11.26
N LEU A 39 13.44 17.09 12.21
CA LEU A 39 14.01 18.40 11.91
C LEU A 39 15.31 18.33 11.09
N ALA A 40 16.12 17.28 11.28
CA ALA A 40 17.46 17.21 10.71
C ALA A 40 17.58 16.28 9.49
N LYS A 41 16.69 15.29 9.36
CA LYS A 41 16.83 14.19 8.40
C LYS A 41 15.48 13.68 7.91
N SER A 42 15.46 13.20 6.67
CA SER A 42 14.33 12.47 6.09
C SER A 42 14.80 11.17 5.42
N GLU A 43 14.14 10.07 5.73
CA GLU A 43 14.39 8.75 5.15
C GLU A 43 13.12 8.22 4.50
N LYS A 44 13.24 7.68 3.29
CA LYS A 44 12.11 7.10 2.55
C LYS A 44 12.45 5.74 2.01
N PHE A 45 11.59 4.78 2.32
CA PHE A 45 11.64 3.39 1.86
C PHE A 45 10.48 3.17 0.88
N LEU A 46 10.81 2.88 -0.37
CA LEU A 46 9.84 2.69 -1.45
C LEU A 46 9.91 1.28 -1.99
N PHE A 47 8.87 0.49 -1.76
CA PHE A 47 8.65 -0.77 -2.44
C PHE A 47 7.74 -0.56 -3.65
N GLU A 48 8.20 -0.95 -4.83
CA GLU A 48 7.42 -0.89 -6.07
C GLU A 48 7.97 -1.92 -7.06
N ASN A 49 7.08 -2.65 -7.73
CA ASN A 49 7.44 -3.64 -8.75
C ASN A 49 8.50 -4.66 -8.28
N GLY A 50 8.40 -5.13 -7.03
CA GLY A 50 9.33 -6.11 -6.48
C GLY A 50 10.70 -5.57 -6.09
N LYS A 51 10.90 -4.24 -6.17
CA LYS A 51 12.15 -3.56 -5.82
C LYS A 51 11.95 -2.70 -4.57
N ILE A 52 12.95 -2.68 -3.71
CA ILE A 52 13.06 -1.71 -2.61
C ILE A 52 14.02 -0.59 -3.04
N THR A 53 13.65 0.65 -2.78
CA THR A 53 14.46 1.85 -3.07
C THR A 53 14.55 2.68 -1.81
N PHE A 54 15.76 3.04 -1.40
CA PHE A 54 16.01 3.86 -0.23
C PHE A 54 16.49 5.26 -0.63
N PHE A 55 15.86 6.27 -0.04
CA PHE A 55 16.26 7.66 -0.17
C PHE A 55 16.58 8.22 1.20
N LYS A 56 17.56 9.11 1.25
CA LYS A 56 17.92 9.90 2.42
C LYS A 56 18.12 11.34 2.00
N ASP A 57 17.41 12.24 2.67
CA ASP A 57 17.40 13.68 2.43
C ASP A 57 17.11 13.98 0.95
N GLY A 58 16.11 13.28 0.40
CA GLY A 58 15.71 13.37 -1.01
C GLY A 58 16.62 12.65 -2.01
N SER A 59 17.84 12.30 -1.61
CA SER A 59 18.82 11.66 -2.49
C SER A 59 18.68 10.13 -2.49
N LEU A 60 18.71 9.51 -3.67
CA LEU A 60 18.76 8.06 -3.82
C LEU A 60 20.03 7.50 -3.16
N LYS A 61 19.89 6.52 -2.27
CA LYS A 61 21.02 5.85 -1.61
C LYS A 61 21.22 4.41 -2.08
N GLY A 62 20.15 3.75 -2.50
CA GLY A 62 20.26 2.41 -3.04
C GLY A 62 18.94 1.89 -3.60
N ARG A 63 19.05 0.85 -4.42
CA ARG A 63 17.92 0.10 -4.96
C ARG A 63 18.31 -1.36 -5.13
N ALA A 64 17.44 -2.27 -4.70
CA ALA A 64 17.63 -3.71 -4.83
C ALA A 64 16.33 -4.41 -5.26
N GLU A 65 16.47 -5.48 -6.03
CA GLU A 65 15.38 -6.39 -6.37
C GLU A 65 15.24 -7.44 -5.26
N LEU A 66 14.03 -7.65 -4.77
CA LEU A 66 13.80 -8.62 -3.71
C LEU A 66 13.91 -10.05 -4.24
N THR A 67 14.59 -10.90 -3.48
CA THR A 67 14.65 -12.34 -3.73
C THR A 67 13.24 -12.96 -3.63
N LYS A 68 13.06 -14.16 -4.20
CA LYS A 68 11.79 -14.90 -4.11
C LYS A 68 11.33 -15.09 -2.65
N LYS A 69 12.26 -15.44 -1.75
CA LYS A 69 11.99 -15.63 -0.32
C LYS A 69 11.48 -14.33 0.33
N GLN A 70 12.12 -13.21 0.03
CA GLN A 70 11.70 -11.90 0.55
C GLN A 70 10.35 -11.47 -0.02
N LYS A 71 10.10 -11.65 -1.33
CA LYS A 71 8.80 -11.36 -1.95
C LYS A 71 7.66 -12.15 -1.28
N ILE A 72 7.89 -13.42 -0.96
CA ILE A 72 6.90 -14.26 -0.23
C ILE A 72 6.65 -13.73 1.18
N ALA A 73 7.72 -13.44 1.94
CA ALA A 73 7.59 -12.89 3.29
C ALA A 73 6.86 -11.54 3.30
N PHE A 74 7.26 -10.63 2.42
CA PHE A 74 6.63 -9.33 2.23
C PHE A 74 5.13 -9.46 1.91
N SER A 75 4.77 -10.34 0.97
CA SER A 75 3.38 -10.56 0.59
C SER A 75 2.53 -11.07 1.76
N LYS A 76 3.08 -11.91 2.64
CA LYS A 76 2.38 -12.38 3.84
C LYS A 76 2.07 -11.23 4.79
N ILE A 77 3.08 -10.40 5.10
CA ILE A 77 2.95 -9.26 6.00
C ILE A 77 1.91 -8.27 5.46
N VAL A 78 2.03 -7.91 4.19
CA VAL A 78 1.16 -6.92 3.56
C VAL A 78 -0.30 -7.37 3.51
N LYS A 79 -0.57 -8.67 3.34
CA LYS A 79 -1.94 -9.22 3.35
C LYS A 79 -2.65 -9.11 4.70
N LEU A 80 -1.91 -8.96 5.80
CA LEU A 80 -2.48 -8.77 7.13
C LEU A 80 -2.97 -7.33 7.36
N ILE A 81 -2.55 -6.39 6.51
CA ILE A 81 -2.90 -4.98 6.67
C ILE A 81 -4.29 -4.71 6.11
N ASN A 82 -5.18 -4.26 6.98
CA ASN A 82 -6.48 -3.74 6.56
C ASN A 82 -6.35 -2.30 6.07
N MET A 83 -6.28 -2.13 4.74
CA MET A 83 -6.15 -0.83 4.10
C MET A 83 -7.33 0.12 4.36
N ASP A 84 -8.53 -0.37 4.70
CA ASP A 84 -9.70 0.48 5.00
C ASP A 84 -9.56 1.20 6.34
N HIS A 85 -8.79 0.63 7.27
CA HIS A 85 -8.57 1.19 8.60
C HIS A 85 -7.26 1.97 8.71
N LEU A 86 -6.43 1.97 7.65
CA LEU A 86 -5.09 2.54 7.69
C LEU A 86 -5.12 4.04 8.06
N SER A 87 -6.05 4.81 7.50
CA SER A 87 -6.22 6.25 7.76
C SER A 87 -6.79 6.58 9.12
N THR A 88 -7.36 5.59 9.83
CA THR A 88 -7.96 5.76 11.15
C THR A 88 -7.23 4.97 12.22
N LEU A 89 -6.00 4.50 11.95
CA LEU A 89 -5.23 3.75 12.93
C LEU A 89 -5.03 4.56 14.22
N ALA A 90 -5.18 3.86 15.34
CA ALA A 90 -4.86 4.41 16.64
C ALA A 90 -3.34 4.64 16.72
N ILE A 91 -2.94 5.90 16.88
CA ILE A 91 -1.53 6.23 17.07
C ILE A 91 -1.15 6.06 18.55
N PRO A 92 -0.12 5.25 18.88
CA PRO A 92 0.25 4.99 20.28
C PRO A 92 0.74 6.23 21.04
N SER A 93 1.31 7.19 20.31
CA SER A 93 1.99 8.37 20.86
C SER A 93 1.95 9.53 19.88
N LYS A 94 1.84 10.75 20.43
CA LYS A 94 2.01 12.02 19.72
C LYS A 94 3.25 12.79 20.20
N LYS A 95 4.20 12.13 20.89
CA LYS A 95 5.36 12.78 21.50
C LYS A 95 6.16 13.61 20.50
N PHE A 96 6.30 13.10 19.26
CA PHE A 96 6.92 13.79 18.13
C PHE A 96 6.44 15.23 17.88
N MET A 97 5.21 15.58 18.30
CA MET A 97 4.66 16.93 18.16
C MET A 97 5.24 17.93 19.17
N PHE A 98 5.86 17.46 20.25
CA PHE A 98 6.27 18.28 21.39
C PHE A 98 7.79 18.27 21.63
N ASP A 99 8.46 17.17 21.32
CA ASP A 99 9.89 16.97 21.61
C ASP A 99 10.80 17.11 20.37
N GLY A 100 10.21 17.29 19.19
CA GLY A 100 10.95 17.33 17.92
C GLY A 100 11.46 15.97 17.46
N SER A 101 10.96 14.86 18.03
CA SER A 101 11.26 13.49 17.60
C SER A 101 10.78 13.23 16.18
N ALA A 102 11.34 12.20 15.55
CA ALA A 102 10.97 11.81 14.20
C ALA A 102 9.52 11.29 14.16
N PHE A 103 8.80 11.64 13.09
CA PHE A 103 7.48 11.09 12.80
C PHE A 103 7.51 10.24 11.53
N GLY A 104 6.65 9.24 11.51
CA GLY A 104 6.48 8.28 10.42
C GLY A 104 5.14 8.43 9.72
N GLU A 105 5.13 8.13 8.42
CA GLU A 105 3.91 7.94 7.62
C GLU A 105 4.06 6.72 6.72
N LEU A 106 3.08 5.82 6.73
CA LEU A 106 3.00 4.70 5.80
C LEU A 106 1.87 4.94 4.79
N LYS A 107 2.18 4.80 3.51
CA LYS A 107 1.25 4.94 2.39
C LYS A 107 1.25 3.68 1.54
N ILE A 108 0.06 3.11 1.32
CA ILE A 108 -0.15 1.92 0.50
C ILE A 108 -1.03 2.29 -0.68
N VAL A 109 -0.53 2.00 -1.88
CA VAL A 109 -1.22 2.20 -3.15
C VAL A 109 -1.61 0.83 -3.71
N SER A 110 -2.88 0.70 -4.04
CA SER A 110 -3.41 -0.42 -4.79
C SER A 110 -4.15 0.08 -6.03
N ALA A 111 -4.47 -0.82 -6.96
CA ALA A 111 -5.27 -0.47 -8.13
C ALA A 111 -6.63 0.17 -7.82
N LYS A 112 -7.20 -0.10 -6.62
CA LYS A 112 -8.54 0.38 -6.22
C LYS A 112 -8.52 1.59 -5.30
N LYS A 113 -7.47 1.72 -4.47
CA LYS A 113 -7.42 2.74 -3.43
C LYS A 113 -6.00 3.08 -3.02
N ILE A 114 -5.84 4.32 -2.56
CA ILE A 114 -4.66 4.83 -1.87
C ILE A 114 -5.08 5.08 -0.43
N SER A 115 -4.33 4.54 0.52
CA SER A 115 -4.57 4.75 1.94
C SER A 115 -3.26 5.08 2.63
N SER A 116 -3.29 5.96 3.62
CA SER A 116 -2.10 6.38 4.39
C SER A 116 -2.43 6.44 5.86
N THR A 117 -1.46 6.17 6.72
CA THR A 117 -1.63 6.30 8.17
C THR A 117 -1.68 7.77 8.59
N PRO A 118 -2.29 8.08 9.74
CA PRO A 118 -1.93 9.29 10.47
C PRO A 118 -0.42 9.33 10.74
N LEU A 119 0.12 10.53 11.00
CA LEU A 119 1.50 10.66 11.45
C LEU A 119 1.65 10.00 12.83
N PHE A 120 2.68 9.18 12.99
CA PHE A 120 2.95 8.45 14.22
C PHE A 120 4.41 8.62 14.66
N ASP A 121 4.66 8.36 15.94
CA ASP A 121 5.98 8.33 16.53
C ASP A 121 6.81 7.17 15.95
N VAL A 122 7.98 7.44 15.35
CA VAL A 122 8.81 6.39 14.72
C VAL A 122 9.26 5.34 15.73
N ASP A 123 9.45 5.71 17.00
CA ASP A 123 9.88 4.81 18.06
C ASP A 123 8.70 3.98 18.61
N ASN A 124 7.47 4.38 18.29
CA ASN A 124 6.25 3.66 18.70
C ASN A 124 5.19 3.61 17.57
N PRO A 125 5.45 2.86 16.47
CA PRO A 125 4.49 2.70 15.38
C PRO A 125 3.21 1.99 15.82
N PRO A 126 2.06 2.22 15.15
CA PRO A 126 0.85 1.43 15.37
C PRO A 126 1.10 -0.07 15.17
N GLU A 127 0.53 -0.89 16.05
CA GLU A 127 0.77 -2.35 16.10
C GLU A 127 0.44 -3.02 14.77
N GLU A 128 -0.63 -2.57 14.10
CA GLU A 128 -1.11 -3.13 12.83
C GLU A 128 -0.12 -2.99 11.67
N ILE A 129 0.83 -2.04 11.75
CA ILE A 129 1.82 -1.80 10.70
C ILE A 129 3.26 -2.05 11.16
N LEU A 130 3.45 -2.39 12.43
CA LEU A 130 4.76 -2.53 13.06
C LEU A 130 5.66 -3.54 12.33
N GLU A 131 5.11 -4.69 11.98
CA GLU A 131 5.84 -5.74 11.26
C GLU A 131 6.28 -5.27 9.87
N LEU A 132 5.41 -4.58 9.13
CA LEU A 132 5.74 -4.05 7.80
C LEU A 132 6.84 -2.98 7.87
N VAL A 133 6.72 -2.04 8.82
CA VAL A 133 7.72 -0.98 9.03
C VAL A 133 9.09 -1.60 9.34
N ARG A 134 9.15 -2.53 10.30
CA ARG A 134 10.39 -3.25 10.64
C ARG A 134 10.97 -3.99 9.45
N TYR A 135 10.12 -4.66 8.68
CA TYR A 135 10.53 -5.42 7.52
C TYR A 135 11.13 -4.52 6.43
N LEU A 136 10.49 -3.39 6.09
CA LEU A 136 11.01 -2.42 5.11
C LEU A 136 12.37 -1.85 5.53
N LYS A 137 12.53 -1.47 6.80
CA LYS A 137 13.80 -0.96 7.34
C LYS A 137 14.90 -2.01 7.27
N ASN A 138 14.60 -3.26 7.64
CA ASN A 138 15.56 -4.35 7.62
C ASN A 138 15.97 -4.73 6.20
N LEU A 139 15.04 -4.74 5.25
CA LEU A 139 15.36 -4.93 3.84
C LEU A 139 16.30 -3.85 3.33
N ALA A 140 15.99 -2.58 3.59
CA ALA A 140 16.82 -1.48 3.11
C ALA A 140 18.22 -1.50 3.73
N LYS A 141 18.37 -1.91 4.99
CA LYS A 141 19.69 -2.13 5.59
C LYS A 141 20.38 -3.34 4.93
N GLY A 142 19.79 -4.53 4.99
CA GLY A 142 20.44 -5.76 4.53
C GLY A 142 20.75 -5.81 3.03
N GLU A 143 20.00 -5.11 2.18
CA GLU A 143 20.19 -5.12 0.73
C GLU A 143 20.99 -3.92 0.19
N LEU A 144 21.09 -2.81 0.94
CA LEU A 144 21.62 -1.53 0.43
C LEU A 144 22.79 -0.95 1.25
N THR A 145 23.19 -1.59 2.35
CA THR A 145 24.41 -1.27 3.10
C THR A 145 25.40 -2.39 2.97
#